data_AF-A0A961DCB5-F1
#
_entry.id   AF-A0A961DCB5-F1
#
_cell.length_a   1.000
_cell.length_b   1.000
_cell.length_c   1.000
_cell.angle_alpha   90.00
_cell.angle_beta   90.00
_cell.angle_gamma   90.00
#
_symmetry.space_group_name_H-M   'P 1'
#
loop_
_entity.id
_entity.type
_entity.pdbx_description
1 polymer ?
#
loop_
_entity_poly.entity_id
_entity_poly.type
_entity_poly.pdbx_seq_one_letter_code
_entity_poly.pdbx_strand_id
1 'polypeptide(L)'
;MSDLFSPTSPDASDEGKDDDQAMQFARCSQVPSDPLDKESTEVREPKKETEDKKKKVDCEGKTPNSASVAEKLPLHRDNASNPPNVRRTHLALRHWVISLCASAVVGLVALYVGKRFYEKEVLPKLTGAVVPAQTPTDSAGSEALVKASEQIAALQKQVDVMRREQLLMQQNTRESLESISSVLKDPKLAQAPAVDSSAQPGVARMAEMRPDISPTQQEFIQLKERNRLTQYADEAIATGMRRPLELLVEYMRDSQLEHLHDAAQAEYMRAVRSIQLLQREDPGYRLPVAELFKDSSIRDEADVKPEALLKLLADYKQPWEVRLRVCFLLLGSNLPETNATLIKAIKEDPSLDVAKHAQLALEQRIKKRFRIFDIPAIEDWFKSQAK
;
A
#
# COMPACT_ATOMS: atom_id res chain seq x y z
N MET A 1 18.48 19.83 52.67
CA MET A 1 18.95 19.47 51.32
C MET A 1 19.15 17.97 51.32
N SER A 2 18.57 17.29 50.33
CA SER A 2 18.50 15.82 50.15
C SER A 2 17.23 15.17 50.71
N ASP A 3 16.13 15.38 50.01
CA ASP A 3 15.02 14.44 49.83
C ASP A 3 14.30 14.93 48.58
N LEU A 4 14.16 14.09 47.55
CA LEU A 4 13.10 14.15 46.53
C LEU A 4 13.40 13.17 45.36
N PHE A 5 12.44 12.28 45.14
CA PHE A 5 12.15 11.46 43.95
C PHE A 5 12.82 10.09 43.75
N SER A 6 12.22 9.09 44.40
CA SER A 6 11.99 7.77 43.80
C SER A 6 10.73 7.81 42.92
N PRO A 7 10.71 7.21 41.72
CA PRO A 7 9.47 7.00 40.98
C PRO A 7 8.82 5.65 41.32
N THR A 8 7.59 5.76 41.78
CA THR A 8 6.59 4.75 42.08
C THR A 8 6.10 4.03 40.81
N SER A 9 5.94 2.71 40.87
CA SER A 9 5.15 1.93 39.91
C SER A 9 3.66 2.19 40.12
N PRO A 10 2.83 2.30 39.05
CA PRO A 10 1.40 2.12 39.18
C PRO A 10 0.99 0.68 38.83
N ASP A 11 0.22 0.12 39.75
CA ASP A 11 -0.41 -1.19 39.70
C ASP A 11 -1.61 -1.20 38.75
N ALA A 12 -1.95 -2.39 38.28
CA ALA A 12 -3.00 -2.67 37.31
C ALA A 12 -4.40 -2.61 37.94
N SER A 13 -5.35 -1.91 37.30
CA SER A 13 -6.77 -2.29 37.18
C SER A 13 -7.59 -1.19 36.49
N ASP A 14 -7.96 -1.41 35.22
CA ASP A 14 -9.28 -1.01 34.73
C ASP A 14 -9.64 -1.93 33.56
N GLU A 15 -10.45 -2.95 33.87
CA GLU A 15 -11.12 -3.80 32.90
C GLU A 15 -12.41 -3.13 32.43
N GLY A 16 -12.61 -3.11 31.12
CA GLY A 16 -13.96 -3.13 30.55
C GLY A 16 -14.41 -1.84 29.86
N LYS A 17 -14.07 -1.73 28.57
CA LYS A 17 -14.93 -1.22 27.48
C LYS A 17 -14.06 -0.94 26.25
N ASP A 18 -13.86 -1.92 25.37
CA ASP A 18 -13.35 -1.65 24.00
C ASP A 18 -13.71 -2.75 22.97
N ASP A 19 -14.73 -3.58 23.23
CA ASP A 19 -15.11 -4.67 22.31
C ASP A 19 -16.02 -4.23 21.14
N ASP A 20 -16.51 -2.98 21.13
CA ASP A 20 -17.49 -2.51 20.13
C ASP A 20 -16.86 -1.87 18.87
N GLN A 21 -15.54 -1.65 18.84
CA GLN A 21 -14.86 -1.08 17.66
C GLN A 21 -14.36 -2.16 16.67
N ALA A 22 -14.39 -3.44 17.06
CA ALA A 22 -13.85 -4.55 16.28
C ALA A 22 -14.77 -5.14 15.20
N MET A 23 -16.01 -4.67 15.06
CA MET A 23 -17.00 -5.24 14.12
C MET A 23 -17.30 -4.38 12.88
N GLN A 24 -16.61 -3.24 12.67
CA GLN A 24 -16.88 -2.35 11.53
C GLN A 24 -16.03 -2.60 10.28
N PHE A 25 -15.00 -3.45 10.34
CA PHE A 25 -14.13 -3.71 9.17
C PHE A 25 -14.60 -4.87 8.27
N ALA A 26 -15.72 -5.52 8.56
CA ALA A 26 -16.22 -6.68 7.79
C ALA A 26 -17.39 -6.38 6.83
N ARG A 27 -17.70 -5.11 6.53
CA ARG A 27 -18.82 -4.76 5.63
C ARG A 27 -18.50 -3.60 4.67
N CYS A 28 -17.61 -3.82 3.72
CA CYS A 28 -17.55 -3.05 2.48
C CYS A 28 -17.09 -3.94 1.31
N SER A 29 -17.95 -4.84 0.85
CA SER A 29 -17.87 -5.36 -0.53
C SER A 29 -19.22 -6.00 -0.90
N GLN A 30 -20.18 -5.16 -1.24
CA GLN A 30 -21.30 -5.52 -2.11
C GLN A 30 -21.68 -4.27 -2.90
N VAL A 31 -21.19 -4.15 -4.13
CA VAL A 31 -21.82 -3.32 -5.16
C VAL A 31 -22.39 -4.29 -6.19
N PRO A 32 -23.70 -4.18 -6.52
CA PRO A 32 -24.32 -4.99 -7.55
C PRO A 32 -23.92 -4.46 -8.93
N SER A 33 -23.55 -5.38 -9.80
CA SER A 33 -23.44 -5.19 -11.25
C SER A 33 -24.83 -5.04 -11.86
N ASP A 34 -25.02 -4.01 -12.70
CA ASP A 34 -26.03 -4.03 -13.75
C ASP A 34 -25.45 -3.51 -15.08
N PRO A 35 -26.02 -3.93 -16.22
CA PRO A 35 -25.32 -3.96 -17.51
C PRO A 35 -25.86 -2.90 -18.47
N LEU A 36 -24.99 -2.15 -19.16
CA LEU A 36 -25.38 -1.44 -20.38
C LEU A 36 -24.26 -1.43 -21.42
N ASP A 37 -24.67 -1.90 -22.59
CA ASP A 37 -24.39 -1.43 -23.94
C ASP A 37 -23.10 -1.82 -24.68
N LYS A 38 -23.38 -2.65 -25.69
CA LYS A 38 -22.57 -3.00 -26.85
C LYS A 38 -22.62 -1.85 -27.85
N GLU A 39 -21.47 -1.35 -28.28
CA GLU A 39 -21.30 -0.82 -29.64
C GLU A 39 -19.88 -1.06 -30.15
N SER A 40 -19.82 -1.92 -31.18
CA SER A 40 -18.97 -1.87 -32.39
C SER A 40 -17.51 -1.40 -32.33
N THR A 41 -16.60 -2.34 -32.60
CA THR A 41 -15.51 -2.20 -33.60
C THR A 41 -15.13 -3.62 -34.05
N GLU A 42 -15.68 -4.11 -35.16
CA GLU A 42 -15.11 -4.08 -36.52
C GLU A 42 -13.83 -4.93 -36.73
N VAL A 43 -14.09 -6.15 -37.23
CA VAL A 43 -13.44 -6.84 -38.37
C VAL A 43 -11.90 -6.76 -38.50
N ARG A 44 -11.23 -7.90 -38.24
CA ARG A 44 -10.25 -8.43 -39.20
C ARG A 44 -10.11 -9.96 -39.12
N GLU A 45 -10.39 -10.59 -40.25
CA GLU A 45 -10.37 -12.03 -40.50
C GLU A 45 -8.98 -12.68 -40.44
N PRO A 46 -8.94 -14.02 -40.26
CA PRO A 46 -7.73 -14.82 -40.17
C PRO A 46 -7.24 -15.31 -41.55
N LYS A 47 -5.93 -15.39 -41.75
CA LYS A 47 -5.35 -16.17 -42.85
C LYS A 47 -4.99 -17.58 -42.39
N LYS A 48 -5.68 -18.55 -42.97
CA LYS A 48 -5.36 -19.98 -43.07
C LYS A 48 -4.41 -20.23 -44.26
N GLU A 49 -3.93 -21.48 -44.30
CA GLU A 49 -3.38 -22.24 -45.45
C GLU A 49 -1.85 -22.11 -45.66
N THR A 50 -1.08 -23.19 -45.87
CA THR A 50 -1.36 -24.62 -46.09
C THR A 50 -0.03 -25.43 -46.05
N GLU A 51 -0.15 -26.73 -45.75
CA GLU A 51 0.53 -27.92 -46.34
C GLU A 51 2.09 -27.97 -46.41
N ASP A 52 2.80 -29.10 -46.37
CA ASP A 52 2.47 -30.52 -46.55
C ASP A 52 3.67 -31.41 -46.15
N LYS A 53 3.43 -32.74 -46.15
CA LYS A 53 4.36 -33.90 -46.29
C LYS A 53 4.52 -34.86 -45.10
N LYS A 54 3.54 -35.79 -45.02
CA LYS A 54 3.66 -37.20 -45.48
C LYS A 54 4.92 -37.99 -45.04
N LYS A 55 4.74 -38.94 -44.11
CA LYS A 55 5.27 -40.31 -44.29
C LYS A 55 4.41 -41.34 -43.54
N LYS A 56 3.99 -42.34 -44.31
CA LYS A 56 3.14 -43.50 -44.01
C LYS A 56 4.04 -44.73 -43.90
N VAL A 57 3.87 -45.59 -42.89
CA VAL A 57 4.08 -47.05 -42.98
C VAL A 57 3.16 -47.73 -41.95
N ASP A 58 2.38 -48.70 -42.47
CA ASP A 58 1.35 -49.52 -41.82
C ASP A 58 1.93 -50.75 -41.09
N CYS A 59 1.12 -51.36 -40.21
CA CYS A 59 0.85 -52.82 -40.02
C CYS A 59 0.09 -53.00 -38.68
N GLU A 60 -1.23 -53.23 -38.69
CA GLU A 60 -1.90 -54.55 -38.57
C GLU A 60 -1.47 -55.36 -37.33
N GLY A 61 -2.33 -55.84 -36.43
CA GLY A 61 -3.79 -55.93 -36.33
C GLY A 61 -4.18 -56.81 -35.12
N LYS A 62 -5.48 -57.14 -35.03
CA LYS A 62 -6.14 -58.15 -34.17
C LYS A 62 -6.69 -57.71 -32.79
N THR A 63 -7.96 -57.31 -32.79
CA THR A 63 -8.99 -57.77 -31.82
C THR A 63 -9.76 -58.93 -32.48
N PRO A 64 -10.42 -59.83 -31.71
CA PRO A 64 -11.81 -59.59 -31.36
C PRO A 64 -12.24 -60.16 -29.99
N ASN A 65 -13.23 -59.54 -29.34
CA ASN A 65 -14.50 -60.22 -29.06
C ASN A 65 -15.51 -59.30 -28.36
N SER A 66 -16.71 -59.42 -28.89
CA SER A 66 -18.01 -58.88 -28.50
C SER A 66 -18.49 -59.32 -27.12
N ALA A 67 -19.12 -58.40 -26.38
CA ALA A 67 -20.31 -58.71 -25.57
C ALA A 67 -21.12 -57.42 -25.34
N SER A 68 -22.28 -57.41 -25.99
CA SER A 68 -23.41 -56.49 -25.84
C SER A 68 -24.08 -56.64 -24.47
N VAL A 69 -24.36 -55.53 -23.75
CA VAL A 69 -25.51 -55.42 -22.83
C VAL A 69 -25.96 -53.95 -22.70
N ALA A 70 -27.15 -53.69 -23.25
CA ALA A 70 -28.24 -52.81 -22.80
C ALA A 70 -27.96 -51.48 -22.07
N GLU A 71 -28.16 -50.38 -22.81
CA GLU A 71 -29.20 -49.36 -22.57
C GLU A 71 -29.97 -49.44 -21.24
N LYS A 72 -29.78 -48.43 -20.37
CA LYS A 72 -30.75 -47.94 -19.37
C LYS A 72 -30.36 -46.54 -18.86
N LEU A 73 -30.88 -45.50 -19.51
CA LEU A 73 -31.47 -44.34 -18.80
C LEU A 73 -32.80 -44.84 -18.21
N PRO A 74 -33.25 -44.44 -17.00
CA PRO A 74 -33.43 -43.03 -16.64
C PRO A 74 -33.13 -42.71 -15.15
N LEU A 75 -32.90 -41.44 -14.83
CA LEU A 75 -33.75 -40.64 -13.92
C LEU A 75 -33.00 -39.37 -13.49
N HIS A 76 -33.60 -38.26 -13.90
CA HIS A 76 -33.56 -36.98 -13.24
C HIS A 76 -33.70 -37.18 -11.72
N ARG A 77 -32.67 -36.82 -10.94
CA ARG A 77 -32.73 -36.80 -9.48
C ARG A 77 -32.76 -35.35 -9.02
N ASP A 78 -33.86 -35.05 -8.36
CA ASP A 78 -34.29 -33.74 -7.91
C ASP A 78 -33.27 -32.99 -7.06
N ASN A 79 -33.35 -31.67 -7.19
CA ASN A 79 -32.85 -30.67 -6.27
C ASN A 79 -33.06 -31.09 -4.81
N ALA A 80 -31.99 -31.52 -4.14
CA ALA A 80 -31.96 -31.49 -2.67
C ALA A 80 -31.77 -30.03 -2.25
N SER A 81 -32.90 -29.35 -2.07
CA SER A 81 -32.98 -28.11 -1.30
C SER A 81 -32.42 -28.35 0.10
N ASN A 82 -31.16 -27.94 0.31
CA ASN A 82 -30.67 -27.74 1.67
C ASN A 82 -31.65 -26.80 2.39
N PRO A 83 -32.20 -27.16 3.56
CA PRO A 83 -33.07 -26.25 4.28
C PRO A 83 -32.25 -24.99 4.60
N PRO A 84 -32.72 -23.78 4.23
CA PRO A 84 -31.99 -22.56 4.55
C PRO A 84 -31.84 -22.49 6.06
N ASN A 85 -30.64 -22.14 6.53
CA ASN A 85 -30.33 -21.93 7.94
C ASN A 85 -31.15 -20.74 8.51
N VAL A 86 -32.43 -20.97 8.83
CA VAL A 86 -33.41 -19.96 9.28
C VAL A 86 -32.97 -19.27 10.58
N ARG A 87 -32.10 -19.91 11.37
CA ARG A 87 -31.56 -19.32 12.60
C ARG A 87 -30.51 -18.24 12.37
N ARG A 88 -29.73 -18.31 11.27
CA ARG A 88 -28.73 -17.27 10.94
C ARG A 88 -29.36 -16.04 10.28
N THR A 89 -30.45 -16.23 9.52
CA THR A 89 -31.15 -15.12 8.85
C THR A 89 -31.89 -14.22 9.83
N HIS A 90 -32.46 -14.77 10.91
CA HIS A 90 -33.16 -13.97 11.92
C HIS A 90 -32.22 -13.07 12.74
N LEU A 91 -31.00 -13.54 13.05
CA LEU A 91 -29.99 -12.72 13.73
C LEU A 91 -29.49 -11.60 12.81
N ALA A 92 -29.24 -11.90 11.54
CA ALA A 92 -28.83 -10.92 10.54
C ALA A 92 -29.91 -9.83 10.33
N LEU A 93 -31.18 -10.22 10.26
CA LEU A 93 -32.31 -9.29 10.14
C LEU A 93 -32.40 -8.34 11.34
N ARG A 94 -32.24 -8.87 12.58
CA ARG A 94 -32.24 -8.05 13.80
C ARG A 94 -31.12 -7.02 13.81
N HIS A 95 -29.90 -7.40 13.46
CA HIS A 95 -28.78 -6.46 13.38
C HIS A 95 -28.98 -5.41 12.28
N TRP A 96 -29.62 -5.79 11.16
CA TRP A 96 -29.92 -4.85 10.09
C TRP A 96 -30.97 -3.81 10.52
N VAL A 97 -32.04 -4.24 11.20
CA VAL A 97 -33.05 -3.34 11.76
C VAL A 97 -32.46 -2.40 12.80
N ILE A 98 -31.63 -2.91 13.72
CA ILE A 98 -30.97 -2.09 14.74
C ILE A 98 -30.05 -1.05 14.09
N SER A 99 -29.26 -1.44 13.08
CA SER A 99 -28.38 -0.52 12.35
C SER A 99 -29.19 0.57 11.64
N LEU A 100 -30.33 0.21 11.04
CA LEU A 100 -31.18 1.16 10.32
C LEU A 100 -31.83 2.15 11.29
N CYS A 101 -32.34 1.67 12.44
CA CYS A 101 -32.84 2.53 13.50
C CYS A 101 -31.76 3.46 14.07
N ALA A 102 -30.55 2.96 14.32
CA ALA A 102 -29.44 3.77 14.81
C ALA A 102 -29.05 4.87 13.82
N SER A 103 -28.99 4.55 12.52
CA SER A 103 -28.69 5.53 11.48
C SER A 103 -29.77 6.61 11.35
N ALA A 104 -31.06 6.24 11.51
CA ALA A 104 -32.16 7.19 11.48
C ALA A 104 -32.12 8.15 12.68
N VAL A 105 -31.78 7.64 13.88
CA VAL A 105 -31.63 8.48 15.08
C VAL A 105 -30.46 9.44 14.93
N VAL A 106 -29.30 8.98 14.45
CA VAL A 106 -28.14 9.86 14.21
C VAL A 106 -28.47 10.92 13.15
N GLY A 107 -29.16 10.54 12.07
CA GLY A 107 -29.62 11.48 11.04
C GLY A 107 -30.58 12.54 11.58
N LEU A 108 -31.54 12.16 12.43
CA LEU A 108 -32.46 13.10 13.07
C LEU A 108 -31.74 14.06 14.03
N VAL A 109 -30.77 13.57 14.79
CA VAL A 109 -29.94 14.41 15.67
C VAL A 109 -29.12 15.40 14.84
N ALA A 110 -28.49 14.96 13.75
CA ALA A 110 -27.73 15.82 12.86
C ALA A 110 -28.62 16.91 12.23
N LEU A 111 -29.82 16.56 11.77
CA LEU A 111 -30.79 17.53 11.25
C LEU A 111 -31.28 18.51 12.32
N TYR A 112 -31.51 18.04 13.54
CA TYR A 112 -31.90 18.90 14.66
C TYR A 112 -30.80 19.91 15.03
N VAL A 113 -29.55 19.44 15.13
CA VAL A 113 -28.38 20.29 15.39
C VAL A 113 -28.16 21.27 14.23
N GLY A 114 -28.25 20.80 12.99
CA GLY A 114 -28.13 21.64 11.80
C GLY A 114 -29.20 22.72 11.73
N LYS A 115 -30.46 22.40 12.06
CA LYS A 115 -31.55 23.38 12.14
C LYS A 115 -31.30 24.41 13.24
N ARG A 116 -30.88 23.97 14.43
CA ARG A 116 -30.51 24.85 15.55
C ARG A 116 -29.36 25.79 15.19
N PHE A 117 -28.35 25.28 14.48
CA PHE A 117 -27.22 26.08 14.01
C PHE A 117 -27.64 27.10 12.95
N TYR A 118 -28.45 26.66 11.98
CA TYR A 118 -28.99 27.53 10.95
C TYR A 118 -29.82 28.69 11.54
N GLU A 119 -30.73 28.40 12.48
CA GLU A 119 -31.55 29.42 13.14
C GLU A 119 -30.73 30.39 14.00
N LYS A 120 -29.65 29.92 14.65
CA LYS A 120 -28.84 30.75 15.55
C LYS A 120 -27.74 31.56 14.87
N GLU A 121 -27.08 31.00 13.85
CA GLU A 121 -25.90 31.63 13.26
C GLU A 121 -26.12 32.13 11.84
N VAL A 122 -26.92 31.42 11.03
CA VAL A 122 -27.04 31.69 9.61
C VAL A 122 -28.21 32.64 9.34
N LEU A 123 -29.36 32.38 9.95
CA LEU A 123 -30.56 33.19 9.82
C LEU A 123 -30.34 34.66 10.23
N PRO A 124 -29.71 35.00 11.37
CA PRO A 124 -29.46 36.41 11.73
C PRO A 124 -28.45 37.11 10.81
N LYS A 125 -27.52 36.36 10.19
CA LYS A 125 -26.58 36.92 9.21
C LYS A 125 -27.27 37.21 7.86
N LEU A 126 -28.26 36.40 7.48
CA LEU A 126 -29.06 36.60 6.28
C LEU A 126 -30.13 37.69 6.46
N THR A 127 -30.76 37.78 7.62
CA THR A 127 -31.74 38.84 7.91
C THR A 127 -31.09 40.18 8.26
N GLY A 128 -29.86 40.17 8.79
CA GLY A 128 -29.04 41.38 8.97
C GLY A 128 -28.52 41.99 7.67
N ALA A 129 -28.54 41.26 6.56
CA ALA A 129 -28.12 41.73 5.24
C ALA A 129 -29.25 42.39 4.42
N VAL A 130 -30.48 42.48 4.96
CA VAL A 130 -31.61 43.17 4.33
C VAL A 130 -32.04 44.34 5.22
N VAL A 131 -31.17 45.34 5.34
CA VAL A 131 -31.58 46.70 5.69
C VAL A 131 -31.88 47.43 4.38
N PRO A 132 -33.05 48.06 4.21
CA PRO A 132 -33.40 48.75 2.97
C PRO A 132 -32.42 49.89 2.71
N ALA A 133 -32.00 49.98 1.45
CA ALA A 133 -31.13 51.00 0.90
C ALA A 133 -31.51 52.40 1.40
N GLN A 134 -30.65 52.98 2.25
CA GLN A 134 -30.49 54.43 2.28
C GLN A 134 -29.57 54.79 1.13
N THR A 135 -30.11 55.57 0.20
CA THR A 135 -29.43 56.17 -0.96
C THR A 135 -28.14 56.86 -0.53
N PRO A 136 -26.95 56.42 -0.99
CA PRO A 136 -25.74 57.21 -0.85
C PRO A 136 -25.71 58.25 -1.97
N THR A 137 -25.47 59.48 -1.56
CA THR A 137 -25.01 60.61 -2.36
C THR A 137 -23.84 60.21 -3.29
N ASP A 138 -23.92 60.66 -4.54
CA ASP A 138 -23.08 60.31 -5.70
C ASP A 138 -21.56 60.64 -5.60
N SER A 139 -21.05 61.09 -4.45
CA SER A 139 -19.64 61.48 -4.27
C SER A 139 -18.76 60.42 -3.59
N ALA A 140 -19.31 59.48 -2.83
CA ALA A 140 -18.52 58.44 -2.13
C ALA A 140 -18.30 57.17 -2.97
N GLY A 141 -19.23 56.85 -3.87
CA GLY A 141 -19.12 55.69 -4.75
C GLY A 141 -18.07 55.86 -5.86
N SER A 142 -17.87 57.10 -6.32
CA SER A 142 -16.86 57.42 -7.34
C SER A 142 -15.43 57.29 -6.79
N GLU A 143 -15.16 57.73 -5.57
CA GLU A 143 -13.85 57.52 -4.92
C GLU A 143 -13.57 56.03 -4.65
N ALA A 144 -14.58 55.25 -4.25
CA ALA A 144 -14.43 53.81 -4.05
C ALA A 144 -14.15 53.07 -5.38
N LEU A 145 -14.78 53.51 -6.48
CA LEU A 145 -14.54 52.97 -7.82
C LEU A 145 -13.15 53.35 -8.37
N VAL A 146 -12.66 54.56 -8.09
CA VAL A 146 -11.29 54.97 -8.48
C VAL A 146 -10.23 54.20 -7.68
N LYS A 147 -10.44 54.00 -6.37
CA LYS A 147 -9.54 53.16 -5.56
C LYS A 147 -9.57 51.69 -6.02
N ALA A 148 -10.72 51.16 -6.40
CA ALA A 148 -10.84 49.82 -6.94
C ALA A 148 -10.14 49.68 -8.31
N SER A 149 -10.25 50.68 -9.19
CA SER A 149 -9.58 50.65 -10.49
C SER A 149 -8.06 50.76 -10.37
N GLU A 150 -7.54 51.53 -9.41
CA GLU A 150 -6.12 51.58 -9.07
C GLU A 150 -5.60 50.25 -8.52
N GLN A 151 -6.37 49.57 -7.67
CA GLN A 151 -6.02 48.23 -7.17
C GLN A 151 -6.00 47.18 -8.29
N ILE A 152 -6.95 47.24 -9.22
CA ILE A 152 -6.98 46.34 -10.39
C ILE A 152 -5.75 46.59 -11.28
N ALA A 153 -5.37 47.85 -11.51
CA ALA A 153 -4.18 48.18 -12.28
C ALA A 153 -2.88 47.73 -11.58
N ALA A 154 -2.81 47.82 -10.26
CA ALA A 154 -1.68 47.32 -9.48
C ALA A 154 -1.56 45.78 -9.55
N LEU A 155 -2.68 45.07 -9.44
CA LEU A 155 -2.73 43.60 -9.58
C LEU A 155 -2.36 43.15 -11.00
N GLN A 156 -2.82 43.86 -12.03
CA GLN A 156 -2.42 43.58 -13.41
C GLN A 156 -0.91 43.71 -13.61
N LYS A 157 -0.29 44.76 -13.06
CA LYS A 157 1.18 44.90 -13.09
C LYS A 157 1.89 43.75 -12.39
N GLN A 158 1.38 43.27 -11.27
CA GLN A 158 1.96 42.13 -10.55
C GLN A 158 1.85 40.84 -11.37
N VAL A 159 0.71 40.60 -12.02
CA VAL A 159 0.51 39.45 -12.93
C VAL A 159 1.46 39.53 -14.13
N ASP A 160 1.66 40.72 -14.69
CA ASP A 160 2.58 40.91 -15.81
C ASP A 160 4.05 40.70 -15.42
N VAL A 161 4.45 41.10 -14.21
CA VAL A 161 5.78 40.81 -13.67
C VAL A 161 5.96 39.31 -13.48
N MET A 162 5.00 38.62 -12.86
CA MET A 162 5.05 37.16 -12.71
C MET A 162 5.10 36.43 -14.05
N ARG A 163 4.34 36.89 -15.05
CA ARG A 163 4.36 36.28 -16.39
C ARG A 163 5.72 36.47 -17.07
N ARG A 164 6.38 37.61 -16.88
CA ARG A 164 7.76 37.84 -17.37
C ARG A 164 8.78 36.95 -16.66
N GLU A 165 8.67 36.81 -15.34
CA GLU A 165 9.55 35.92 -14.57
C GLU A 165 9.39 34.46 -15.00
N GLN A 166 8.15 33.99 -15.23
CA GLN A 166 7.90 32.66 -15.76
C GLN A 166 8.53 32.45 -17.14
N LEU A 167 8.47 33.46 -18.02
CA LEU A 167 9.10 33.38 -19.35
C LEU A 167 10.63 33.35 -19.25
N LEU A 168 11.23 34.16 -18.38
CA LEU A 168 12.68 34.14 -18.12
C LEU A 168 13.12 32.79 -17.54
N MET A 169 12.33 32.21 -16.63
CA MET A 169 12.60 30.88 -16.08
C MET A 169 12.50 29.79 -17.16
N GLN A 170 11.55 29.91 -18.09
CA GLN A 170 11.46 29.01 -19.24
C GLN A 170 12.64 29.18 -20.23
N GLN A 171 13.14 30.40 -20.41
CA GLN A 171 14.32 30.64 -21.23
C GLN A 171 15.58 30.05 -20.57
N ASN A 172 15.82 30.36 -19.29
CA ASN A 172 16.95 29.79 -18.54
C ASN A 172 16.92 28.25 -18.49
N THR A 173 15.74 27.63 -18.40
CA THR A 173 15.61 26.17 -18.46
C THR A 173 15.90 25.61 -19.85
N ARG A 174 15.51 26.31 -20.93
CA ARG A 174 15.91 25.93 -22.29
C ARG A 174 17.40 26.09 -22.53
N GLU A 175 18.00 27.19 -22.10
CA GLU A 175 19.44 27.43 -22.23
C GLU A 175 20.27 26.42 -21.41
N SER A 176 19.82 26.06 -20.20
CA SER A 176 20.48 25.01 -19.42
C SER A 176 20.34 23.63 -20.08
N LEU A 177 19.19 23.29 -20.66
CA LEU A 177 19.04 22.05 -21.44
C LEU A 177 19.90 22.04 -22.70
N GLU A 178 20.00 23.16 -23.41
CA GLU A 178 20.85 23.29 -24.60
C GLU A 178 22.33 23.18 -24.23
N SER A 179 22.78 23.83 -23.15
CA SER A 179 24.16 23.72 -22.67
C SER A 179 24.50 22.28 -22.25
N ILE A 180 23.62 21.60 -21.49
CA ILE A 180 23.80 20.18 -21.14
C ILE A 180 23.84 19.30 -22.40
N SER A 181 22.97 19.57 -23.37
CA SER A 181 22.95 18.82 -24.63
C SER A 181 24.22 19.04 -25.47
N SER A 182 24.81 20.24 -25.41
CA SER A 182 26.06 20.56 -26.11
C SER A 182 27.25 19.86 -25.47
N VAL A 183 27.29 19.78 -24.13
CA VAL A 183 28.32 19.06 -23.36
C VAL A 183 28.20 17.54 -23.58
N LEU A 184 26.98 17.01 -23.75
CA LEU A 184 26.77 15.61 -24.09
C LEU A 184 27.19 15.25 -25.53
N LYS A 185 27.05 16.19 -26.47
CA LYS A 185 27.42 15.97 -27.88
C LYS A 185 28.93 16.03 -28.10
N ASP A 186 29.64 16.85 -27.34
CA ASP A 186 31.09 16.98 -27.39
C ASP A 186 31.72 16.79 -25.99
N PRO A 187 32.06 15.55 -25.59
CA PRO A 187 32.67 15.27 -24.28
C PRO A 187 34.07 15.88 -24.10
N LYS A 188 34.61 16.57 -25.12
CA LYS A 188 35.87 17.33 -25.07
C LYS A 188 35.70 18.76 -24.56
N LEU A 189 34.46 19.26 -24.40
CA LEU A 189 34.14 20.59 -23.86
C LEU A 189 33.80 20.60 -22.36
N ALA A 190 33.89 19.44 -21.69
CA ALA A 190 33.84 19.41 -20.23
C ALA A 190 34.99 20.27 -19.68
N GLN A 191 34.67 21.41 -19.07
CA GLN A 191 35.65 22.24 -18.37
C GLN A 191 36.40 21.35 -17.38
N ALA A 192 37.70 21.16 -17.63
CA ALA A 192 38.61 20.70 -16.61
C ALA A 192 38.55 21.70 -15.44
N PRO A 193 38.47 21.25 -14.18
CA PRO A 193 38.49 22.16 -13.04
C PRO A 193 39.75 23.00 -13.12
N ALA A 194 39.60 24.33 -13.07
CA ALA A 194 40.69 25.27 -13.06
C ALA A 194 41.61 24.96 -11.87
N VAL A 195 42.80 24.43 -12.15
CA VAL A 195 43.85 24.24 -11.15
C VAL A 195 44.61 25.55 -11.05
N ASP A 196 44.36 26.29 -9.97
CA ASP A 196 45.19 27.44 -9.60
C ASP A 196 46.64 26.97 -9.41
N SER A 197 47.49 27.46 -10.30
CA SER A 197 48.90 27.13 -10.37
C SER A 197 49.68 28.06 -9.43
N SER A 198 49.84 27.66 -8.17
CA SER A 198 50.96 28.15 -7.33
C SER A 198 51.65 26.98 -6.65
N ALA A 199 52.45 26.27 -7.43
CA ALA A 199 53.29 25.18 -6.96
C ALA A 199 54.53 25.72 -6.23
N GLN A 200 54.59 25.51 -4.90
CA GLN A 200 55.85 25.34 -4.19
C GLN A 200 56.05 23.83 -3.94
N PRO A 201 57.17 23.24 -4.39
CA PRO A 201 57.44 21.82 -4.18
C PRO A 201 58.03 21.59 -2.79
N GLY A 202 57.47 20.65 -2.01
CA GLY A 202 58.24 20.08 -0.90
C GLY A 202 57.53 19.72 0.41
N VAL A 203 56.20 19.71 0.53
CA VAL A 203 55.56 19.11 1.72
C VAL A 203 54.38 18.25 1.32
N ALA A 204 54.51 16.94 1.55
CA ALA A 204 53.42 15.99 1.50
C ALA A 204 52.34 16.40 2.52
N ARG A 205 51.33 17.13 2.05
CA ARG A 205 50.05 17.23 2.75
C ARG A 205 49.13 16.17 2.16
N MET A 206 49.17 14.97 2.71
CA MET A 206 47.97 14.13 2.74
C MET A 206 47.04 14.70 3.81
N ALA A 207 46.57 15.93 3.59
CA ALA A 207 45.46 16.49 4.32
C ALA A 207 44.25 16.20 3.45
N GLU A 208 43.40 15.28 3.92
CA GLU A 208 41.96 15.24 3.68
C GLU A 208 41.49 16.17 2.56
N MET A 209 41.57 15.68 1.32
CA MET A 209 40.84 16.28 0.22
C MET A 209 39.38 15.89 0.40
N ARG A 210 38.73 16.37 1.48
CA ARG A 210 37.28 16.55 1.45
C ARG A 210 37.08 17.57 0.34
N PRO A 211 36.35 17.25 -0.74
CA PRO A 211 36.01 18.28 -1.70
C PRO A 211 35.41 19.45 -0.91
N ASP A 212 35.85 20.67 -1.17
CA ASP A 212 35.19 21.87 -0.66
C ASP A 212 33.82 21.94 -1.35
N ILE A 213 32.90 21.12 -0.85
CA ILE A 213 31.52 21.06 -1.30
C ILE A 213 30.93 22.41 -0.92
N SER A 214 30.54 23.20 -1.91
CA SER A 214 29.86 24.47 -1.63
C SER A 214 28.59 24.20 -0.83
N PRO A 215 28.13 25.13 0.04
CA PRO A 215 26.91 24.92 0.81
C PRO A 215 25.70 24.55 -0.07
N THR A 216 25.62 25.13 -1.27
CA THR A 216 24.62 24.78 -2.29
C THR A 216 24.75 23.35 -2.84
N GLN A 217 25.97 22.84 -3.02
CA GLN A 217 26.19 21.45 -3.41
C GLN A 217 25.85 20.49 -2.27
N GLN A 218 26.11 20.88 -1.02
CA GLN A 218 25.77 20.08 0.14
C GLN A 218 24.26 19.93 0.29
N GLU A 219 23.50 21.02 0.11
CA GLU A 219 22.04 20.98 0.07
C GLU A 219 21.52 20.09 -1.07
N PHE A 220 22.12 20.17 -2.26
CA PHE A 220 21.73 19.33 -3.38
C PHE A 220 21.99 17.83 -3.11
N ILE A 221 23.14 17.50 -2.52
CA ILE A 221 23.47 16.13 -2.10
C ILE A 221 22.44 15.63 -1.08
N GLN A 222 22.11 16.43 -0.08
CA GLN A 222 21.10 16.07 0.91
C GLN A 222 19.73 15.84 0.27
N LEU A 223 19.29 16.72 -0.64
CA LEU A 223 18.02 16.55 -1.36
C LEU A 223 18.02 15.27 -2.20
N LYS A 224 19.14 14.95 -2.86
CA LYS A 224 19.28 13.73 -3.65
C LYS A 224 19.19 12.48 -2.78
N GLU A 225 19.89 12.44 -1.65
CA GLU A 225 19.82 11.31 -0.71
C GLU A 225 18.42 11.17 -0.11
N ARG A 226 17.75 12.27 0.25
CA ARG A 226 16.35 12.22 0.70
C ARG A 226 15.40 11.66 -0.35
N ASN A 227 15.54 12.08 -1.61
CA ASN A 227 14.75 11.53 -2.71
C ASN A 227 15.00 10.02 -2.91
N ARG A 228 16.23 9.56 -2.66
CA ARG A 228 16.58 8.14 -2.71
C ARG A 228 15.86 7.34 -1.61
N LEU A 229 15.75 7.88 -0.40
CA LEU A 229 14.97 7.26 0.68
C LEU A 229 13.49 7.14 0.32
N THR A 230 12.90 8.20 -0.25
CA THR A 230 11.51 8.17 -0.72
C THR A 230 11.32 7.12 -1.81
N GLN A 231 12.26 6.97 -2.75
CA GLN A 231 12.23 5.92 -3.77
C GLN A 231 12.23 4.51 -3.17
N TYR A 232 13.08 4.24 -2.16
CA TYR A 232 13.07 2.93 -1.50
C TYR A 232 11.75 2.63 -0.78
N ALA A 233 11.16 3.63 -0.13
CA ALA A 233 9.86 3.46 0.49
C ALA A 233 8.76 3.24 -0.56
N ASP A 234 8.75 3.99 -1.67
CA ASP A 234 7.80 3.78 -2.76
C ASP A 234 7.97 2.40 -3.40
N GLU A 235 9.20 1.94 -3.59
CA GLU A 235 9.49 0.61 -4.11
C GLU A 235 8.97 -0.48 -3.16
N ALA A 236 9.20 -0.36 -1.86
CA ALA A 236 8.64 -1.28 -0.86
C ALA A 236 7.10 -1.30 -0.89
N ILE A 237 6.47 -0.12 -1.04
CA ILE A 237 5.01 0.03 -1.10
C ILE A 237 4.45 -0.51 -2.42
N ALA A 238 5.14 -0.33 -3.54
CA ALA A 238 4.66 -0.81 -4.83
C ALA A 238 4.80 -2.33 -4.95
N THR A 239 5.97 -2.85 -4.57
CA THR A 239 6.34 -4.25 -4.84
C THR A 239 6.05 -5.19 -3.67
N GLY A 240 5.97 -4.68 -2.44
CA GLY A 240 5.89 -5.52 -1.25
C GLY A 240 7.19 -6.29 -0.96
N MET A 241 8.32 -5.93 -1.57
CA MET A 241 9.60 -6.60 -1.35
C MET A 241 10.32 -6.10 -0.10
N ARG A 242 11.03 -7.00 0.58
CA ARG A 242 11.78 -6.72 1.82
C ARG A 242 13.00 -5.84 1.60
N ARG A 243 13.74 -6.05 0.51
CA ARG A 243 15.05 -5.41 0.31
C ARG A 243 15.02 -3.87 0.39
N PRO A 244 14.06 -3.16 -0.23
CA PRO A 244 14.00 -1.71 -0.11
C PRO A 244 13.73 -1.24 1.33
N LEU A 245 12.97 -2.00 2.11
CA LEU A 245 12.75 -1.70 3.52
C LEU A 245 14.02 -1.91 4.37
N GLU A 246 14.80 -2.96 4.08
CA GLU A 246 16.09 -3.20 4.73
C GLU A 246 17.09 -2.08 4.46
N LEU A 247 17.14 -1.57 3.22
CA LEU A 247 17.98 -0.42 2.87
C LEU A 247 17.64 0.78 3.76
N LEU A 248 16.37 1.09 3.99
CA LEU A 248 15.98 2.17 4.91
C LEU A 248 16.51 1.94 6.33
N VAL A 249 16.49 0.70 6.82
CA VAL A 249 17.05 0.33 8.14
C VAL A 249 18.57 0.45 8.15
N GLU A 250 19.26 0.10 7.07
CA GLU A 250 20.70 0.29 6.92
C GLU A 250 21.06 1.79 7.05
N TYR A 251 20.32 2.68 6.37
CA TYR A 251 20.50 4.13 6.48
C TYR A 251 20.23 4.67 7.90
N MET A 252 19.28 4.09 8.64
CA MET A 252 19.03 4.45 10.04
C MET A 252 20.16 3.98 10.99
N ARG A 253 20.97 2.99 10.59
CA ARG A 253 22.04 2.44 11.44
C ARG A 253 23.43 2.96 11.08
N ASP A 254 23.56 3.62 9.94
CA ASP A 254 24.84 4.14 9.47
C ASP A 254 25.22 5.41 10.25
N SER A 255 26.30 5.31 11.04
CA SER A 255 26.83 6.42 11.83
C SER A 255 27.41 7.55 10.97
N GLN A 256 27.75 7.29 9.71
CA GLN A 256 28.26 8.32 8.80
C GLN A 256 27.14 9.20 8.21
N LEU A 257 25.89 8.75 8.27
CA LEU A 257 24.73 9.38 7.66
C LEU A 257 23.69 9.81 8.70
N GLU A 258 24.14 10.23 9.88
CA GLU A 258 23.25 10.62 11.00
C GLU A 258 22.23 11.70 10.60
N HIS A 259 22.60 12.63 9.72
CA HIS A 259 21.71 13.66 9.19
C HIS A 259 20.51 13.13 8.36
N LEU A 260 20.57 11.86 7.93
CA LEU A 260 19.48 11.18 7.21
C LEU A 260 18.65 10.26 8.11
N HIS A 261 19.04 10.06 9.38
CA HIS A 261 18.41 9.12 10.30
C HIS A 261 16.89 9.35 10.40
N ASP A 262 16.47 10.57 10.74
CA ASP A 262 15.05 10.89 10.94
C ASP A 262 14.25 10.82 9.63
N ALA A 263 14.90 11.13 8.52
CA ALA A 263 14.30 11.02 7.19
C ALA A 263 14.05 9.55 6.82
N ALA A 264 15.05 8.69 7.03
CA ALA A 264 14.96 7.27 6.78
C ALA A 264 13.92 6.61 7.72
N GLN A 265 13.86 7.03 8.98
CA GLN A 265 12.85 6.58 9.93
C GLN A 265 11.44 6.97 9.52
N ALA A 266 11.24 8.21 9.04
CA ALA A 266 9.93 8.66 8.55
C ALA A 266 9.46 7.84 7.34
N GLU A 267 10.35 7.60 6.37
CA GLU A 267 10.06 6.80 5.18
C GLU A 267 9.84 5.32 5.51
N TYR A 268 10.62 4.75 6.43
CA TYR A 268 10.40 3.40 6.97
C TYR A 268 9.00 3.27 7.57
N MET A 269 8.61 4.22 8.44
CA MET A 269 7.30 4.21 9.07
C MET A 269 6.16 4.39 8.06
N ARG A 270 6.37 5.18 7.00
CA ARG A 270 5.43 5.29 5.88
C ARG A 270 5.25 3.95 5.17
N ALA A 271 6.34 3.29 4.77
CA ALA A 271 6.29 2.00 4.10
C ALA A 271 5.61 0.92 4.96
N VAL A 272 5.99 0.82 6.24
CA VAL A 272 5.41 -0.14 7.18
C VAL A 272 3.90 0.07 7.36
N ARG A 273 3.44 1.30 7.56
CA ARG A 273 2.00 1.61 7.67
C ARG A 273 1.24 1.25 6.41
N SER A 274 1.79 1.58 5.24
CA SER A 274 1.18 1.22 3.96
C SER A 274 1.04 -0.30 3.81
N ILE A 275 2.08 -1.08 4.09
CA ILE A 275 2.03 -2.55 4.01
C ILE A 275 1.03 -3.13 5.00
N GLN A 276 0.93 -2.56 6.20
CA GLN A 276 -0.06 -2.99 7.19
C GLN A 276 -1.49 -2.88 6.65
N LEU A 277 -1.80 -1.81 5.92
CA LEU A 277 -3.13 -1.53 5.37
C LEU A 277 -3.40 -2.20 4.02
N LEU A 278 -2.38 -2.36 3.18
CA LEU A 278 -2.54 -2.93 1.84
C LEU A 278 -2.82 -4.43 1.89
N GLN A 279 -3.78 -4.88 1.10
CA GLN A 279 -4.03 -6.29 0.78
C GLN A 279 -3.81 -6.44 -0.72
N ARG A 280 -2.70 -7.07 -1.10
CA ARG A 280 -2.34 -7.31 -2.51
C ARG A 280 -2.85 -8.67 -3.00
N GLU A 281 -3.13 -9.57 -2.07
CA GLU A 281 -3.69 -10.88 -2.35
C GLU A 281 -5.13 -10.78 -2.87
N ASP A 282 -5.47 -11.63 -3.84
CA ASP A 282 -6.86 -11.82 -4.22
C ASP A 282 -7.59 -12.55 -3.08
N PRO A 283 -8.67 -12.00 -2.50
CA PRO A 283 -9.44 -12.67 -1.45
C PRO A 283 -9.99 -14.05 -1.87
N GLY A 284 -10.12 -14.30 -3.17
CA GLY A 284 -10.53 -15.58 -3.74
C GLY A 284 -9.39 -16.58 -4.00
N TYR A 285 -8.13 -16.19 -3.79
CA TYR A 285 -6.98 -17.03 -4.14
C TYR A 285 -6.99 -18.37 -3.38
N ARG A 286 -6.87 -19.46 -4.15
CA ARG A 286 -6.70 -20.81 -3.63
C ARG A 286 -5.41 -21.42 -4.15
N LEU A 287 -4.80 -22.23 -3.31
CA LEU A 287 -3.62 -23.00 -3.60
C LEU A 287 -3.89 -23.91 -4.81
N PRO A 288 -3.06 -23.87 -5.86
CA PRO A 288 -3.16 -24.79 -6.99
C PRO A 288 -2.67 -26.18 -6.57
N VAL A 289 -3.49 -26.90 -5.81
CA VAL A 289 -3.15 -28.19 -5.17
C VAL A 289 -2.69 -29.21 -6.20
N ALA A 290 -3.35 -29.30 -7.36
CA ALA A 290 -3.01 -30.25 -8.42
C ALA A 290 -1.65 -30.01 -9.07
N GLU A 291 -1.17 -28.75 -9.07
CA GLU A 291 0.13 -28.39 -9.64
C GLU A 291 1.25 -28.54 -8.61
N LEU A 292 0.99 -28.16 -7.36
CA LEU A 292 1.96 -28.19 -6.27
C LEU A 292 2.15 -29.59 -5.68
N PHE A 293 1.11 -30.41 -5.67
CA PHE A 293 1.13 -31.77 -5.15
C PHE A 293 0.76 -32.75 -6.25
N LYS A 294 1.72 -33.57 -6.67
CA LYS A 294 1.52 -34.63 -7.66
C LYS A 294 0.78 -35.86 -7.08
N ASP A 295 0.45 -35.81 -5.80
CA ASP A 295 -0.20 -36.91 -5.09
C ASP A 295 -1.71 -36.88 -5.38
N SER A 296 -2.22 -37.94 -6.02
CA SER A 296 -3.62 -38.06 -6.42
C SER A 296 -4.64 -38.09 -5.26
N SER A 297 -4.16 -38.13 -4.02
CA SER A 297 -4.99 -38.15 -2.81
C SER A 297 -5.40 -36.76 -2.32
N ILE A 298 -4.72 -35.69 -2.75
CA ILE A 298 -4.99 -34.33 -2.29
C ILE A 298 -5.85 -33.64 -3.34
N ARG A 299 -7.13 -33.39 -3.01
CA ARG A 299 -8.07 -32.73 -3.93
C ARG A 299 -8.27 -31.27 -3.57
N ASP A 300 -8.38 -30.99 -2.28
CA ASP A 300 -8.62 -29.66 -1.76
C ASP A 300 -7.51 -29.19 -0.81
N GLU A 301 -7.43 -27.88 -0.56
CA GLU A 301 -6.47 -27.28 0.40
C GLU A 301 -6.59 -27.89 1.81
N ALA A 302 -7.80 -28.32 2.18
CA ALA A 302 -8.09 -28.92 3.49
C ALA A 302 -7.45 -30.30 3.67
N ASP A 303 -7.14 -31.00 2.57
CA ASP A 303 -6.50 -32.32 2.61
C ASP A 303 -4.97 -32.22 2.77
N VAL A 304 -4.41 -31.01 2.59
CA VAL A 304 -2.96 -30.80 2.65
C VAL A 304 -2.49 -30.90 4.09
N LYS A 305 -1.57 -31.83 4.35
CA LYS A 305 -0.97 -32.00 5.68
C LYS A 305 -0.11 -30.79 6.04
N PRO A 306 -0.10 -30.35 7.31
CA PRO A 306 0.70 -29.21 7.75
C PRO A 306 2.20 -29.35 7.47
N GLU A 307 2.75 -30.56 7.49
CA GLU A 307 4.16 -30.84 7.15
C GLU A 307 4.52 -30.42 5.71
N ALA A 308 3.60 -30.62 4.77
CA ALA A 308 3.78 -30.24 3.37
C ALA A 308 3.66 -28.72 3.20
N LEU A 309 2.74 -28.09 3.94
CA LEU A 309 2.60 -26.63 4.02
C LEU A 309 3.87 -25.97 4.56
N LEU A 310 4.50 -26.50 5.60
CA LEU A 310 5.76 -25.97 6.14
C LEU A 310 6.89 -26.00 5.11
N LYS A 311 6.97 -27.06 4.30
CA LYS A 311 7.95 -27.16 3.20
C LYS A 311 7.69 -26.12 2.10
N LEU A 312 6.42 -25.87 1.75
CA LEU A 312 6.06 -24.84 0.78
C LEU A 312 6.38 -23.42 1.29
N LEU A 313 6.15 -23.14 2.57
CA LEU A 313 6.50 -21.85 3.16
C LEU A 313 8.02 -21.60 3.15
N ALA A 314 8.81 -22.65 3.33
CA ALA A 314 10.27 -22.57 3.29
C ALA A 314 10.84 -22.47 1.86
N ASP A 315 10.05 -22.74 0.81
CA ASP A 315 10.50 -22.68 -0.58
C ASP A 315 10.26 -21.29 -1.19
N TYR A 316 11.30 -20.44 -1.12
CA TYR A 316 11.27 -19.08 -1.67
C TYR A 316 11.16 -19.03 -3.20
N LYS A 317 11.31 -20.16 -3.92
CA LYS A 317 11.10 -20.21 -5.37
C LYS A 317 9.61 -20.23 -5.74
N GLN A 318 8.75 -20.61 -4.81
CA GLN A 318 7.31 -20.54 -5.04
C GLN A 318 6.85 -19.09 -5.22
N PRO A 319 5.72 -18.86 -5.89
CA PRO A 319 5.07 -17.55 -5.88
C PRO A 319 4.76 -17.09 -4.45
N TRP A 320 4.79 -15.78 -4.21
CA TRP A 320 4.54 -15.23 -2.87
C TRP A 320 3.09 -15.47 -2.44
N GLU A 321 2.15 -15.53 -3.38
CA GLU A 321 0.72 -15.83 -3.18
C GLU A 321 0.54 -17.23 -2.58
N VAL A 322 1.30 -18.21 -3.07
CA VAL A 322 1.33 -19.58 -2.54
C VAL A 322 1.78 -19.57 -1.09
N ARG A 323 2.91 -18.93 -0.79
CA ARG A 323 3.46 -18.86 0.58
C ARG A 323 2.55 -18.08 1.53
N LEU A 324 1.93 -17.02 1.05
CA LEU A 324 0.95 -16.24 1.80
C LEU A 324 -0.28 -17.08 2.14
N ARG A 325 -0.83 -17.81 1.17
CA ARG A 325 -1.97 -18.73 1.39
C ARG A 325 -1.62 -19.82 2.39
N VAL A 326 -0.40 -20.34 2.32
CA VAL A 326 0.13 -21.30 3.28
C VAL A 326 0.12 -20.75 4.71
N CYS A 327 0.48 -19.48 4.95
CA CYS A 327 0.40 -18.86 6.27
C CYS A 327 -1.02 -18.92 6.86
N PHE A 328 -2.05 -18.71 6.04
CA PHE A 328 -3.45 -18.85 6.48
C PHE A 328 -3.83 -20.30 6.81
N LEU A 329 -3.42 -21.26 5.98
CA LEU A 329 -3.72 -22.67 6.23
C LEU A 329 -3.01 -23.20 7.49
N LEU A 330 -1.83 -22.67 7.81
CA LEU A 330 -1.08 -23.02 9.02
C LEU A 330 -1.71 -22.51 10.33
N LEU A 331 -2.76 -21.67 10.28
CA LEU A 331 -3.52 -21.25 11.46
C LEU A 331 -4.06 -22.44 12.27
N GLY A 332 -4.61 -23.43 11.58
CA GLY A 332 -5.15 -24.65 12.18
C GLY A 332 -4.11 -25.73 12.46
N SER A 333 -2.82 -25.46 12.24
CA SER A 333 -1.77 -26.46 12.43
C SER A 333 -1.54 -26.76 13.91
N ASN A 334 -1.53 -28.05 14.24
CA ASN A 334 -1.18 -28.55 15.57
C ASN A 334 0.31 -28.87 15.71
N LEU A 335 1.13 -28.67 14.67
CA LEU A 335 2.55 -28.99 14.72
C LEU A 335 3.32 -27.98 15.57
N PRO A 336 4.20 -28.43 16.48
CA PRO A 336 4.99 -27.55 17.35
C PRO A 336 5.98 -26.68 16.56
N GLU A 337 6.51 -27.20 15.45
CA GLU A 337 7.47 -26.51 14.58
C GLU A 337 6.88 -25.33 13.80
N THR A 338 5.54 -25.23 13.76
CA THR A 338 4.86 -24.21 12.96
C THR A 338 5.21 -22.80 13.47
N ASN A 339 5.28 -22.59 14.78
CA ASN A 339 5.62 -21.28 15.34
C ASN A 339 7.04 -20.86 14.94
N ALA A 340 8.01 -21.76 15.05
CA ALA A 340 9.39 -21.49 14.66
C ALA A 340 9.50 -21.17 13.16
N THR A 341 8.75 -21.89 12.32
CA THR A 341 8.74 -21.66 10.87
C THR A 341 8.08 -20.34 10.50
N LEU A 342 6.98 -19.97 11.15
CA LEU A 342 6.34 -18.66 10.96
C LEU A 342 7.29 -17.52 11.38
N ILE A 343 7.96 -17.66 12.52
CA ILE A 343 8.97 -16.67 12.98
C ILE A 343 10.10 -16.55 11.94
N LYS A 344 10.57 -17.67 11.39
CA LYS A 344 11.56 -17.66 10.32
C LYS A 344 11.05 -16.91 9.07
N ALA A 345 9.80 -17.15 8.65
CA ALA A 345 9.20 -16.44 7.53
C ALA A 345 9.06 -14.92 7.80
N ILE A 346 8.69 -14.51 9.02
CA ILE A 346 8.64 -13.09 9.42
C ILE A 346 10.01 -12.43 9.29
N LYS A 347 11.10 -13.18 9.52
CA LYS A 347 12.48 -12.66 9.46
C LYS A 347 13.09 -12.65 8.07
N GLU A 348 12.84 -13.70 7.30
CA GLU A 348 13.66 -14.01 6.12
C GLU A 348 12.87 -13.98 4.81
N ASP A 349 11.53 -14.00 4.83
CA ASP A 349 10.78 -14.06 3.56
C ASP A 349 11.01 -12.78 2.74
N PRO A 350 11.35 -12.90 1.44
CA PRO A 350 11.58 -11.75 0.57
C PRO A 350 10.33 -10.88 0.37
N SER A 351 9.12 -11.44 0.55
CA SER A 351 7.86 -10.70 0.48
C SER A 351 7.42 -10.25 1.86
N LEU A 352 7.19 -8.95 1.99
CA LEU A 352 6.64 -8.31 3.19
C LEU A 352 5.18 -8.70 3.41
N ASP A 353 4.44 -9.05 2.35
CA ASP A 353 3.06 -9.54 2.48
C ASP A 353 3.03 -10.94 3.10
N VAL A 354 3.95 -11.82 2.71
CA VAL A 354 4.11 -13.14 3.34
C VAL A 354 4.54 -12.97 4.80
N ALA A 355 5.51 -12.10 5.07
CA ALA A 355 5.97 -11.82 6.43
C ALA A 355 4.86 -11.25 7.33
N LYS A 356 4.05 -10.31 6.81
CA LYS A 356 2.88 -9.77 7.49
C LYS A 356 1.87 -10.87 7.83
N HIS A 357 1.54 -11.71 6.87
CA HIS A 357 0.59 -12.81 7.08
C HIS A 357 1.13 -13.90 8.01
N ALA A 358 2.43 -14.17 7.96
CA ALA A 358 3.09 -15.06 8.92
C ALA A 358 3.01 -14.51 10.34
N GLN A 359 3.19 -13.18 10.52
CA GLN A 359 3.01 -12.53 11.82
C GLN A 359 1.54 -12.61 12.28
N LEU A 360 0.58 -12.27 11.43
CA LEU A 360 -0.84 -12.40 11.78
C LEU A 360 -1.21 -13.84 12.17
N ALA A 361 -0.68 -14.83 11.45
CA ALA A 361 -0.90 -16.23 11.76
C ALA A 361 -0.30 -16.63 13.10
N LEU A 362 0.92 -16.17 13.39
CA LEU A 362 1.57 -16.38 14.69
C LEU A 362 0.75 -15.76 15.82
N GLU A 363 0.37 -14.48 15.69
CA GLU A 363 -0.40 -13.73 16.68
C GLU A 363 -1.73 -14.38 17.02
N GLN A 364 -2.46 -14.87 16.01
CA GLN A 364 -3.72 -15.58 16.21
C GLN A 364 -3.54 -16.90 16.96
N ARG A 365 -2.47 -17.65 16.66
CA ARG A 365 -2.20 -18.94 17.30
C ARG A 365 -1.78 -18.79 18.76
N ILE A 366 -1.03 -17.74 19.09
CA ILE A 366 -0.49 -17.51 20.45
C ILE A 366 -1.34 -16.51 21.25
N LYS A 367 -2.37 -15.92 20.64
CA LYS A 367 -3.27 -14.92 21.23
C LYS A 367 -2.54 -13.70 21.82
N LYS A 368 -1.44 -13.29 21.19
CA LYS A 368 -0.65 -12.11 21.57
C LYS A 368 -0.39 -11.26 20.34
N ARG A 369 -0.53 -9.94 20.48
CA ARG A 369 -0.23 -8.97 19.43
C ARG A 369 1.20 -8.46 19.54
N PHE A 370 1.84 -8.24 18.40
CA PHE A 370 3.13 -7.57 18.30
C PHE A 370 2.98 -6.35 17.40
N ARG A 371 3.92 -5.41 17.52
CA ARG A 371 4.07 -4.40 16.48
C ARG A 371 4.50 -5.07 15.19
N ILE A 372 3.97 -4.60 14.05
CA ILE A 372 4.30 -5.16 12.74
C ILE A 372 5.82 -5.12 12.51
N PHE A 373 6.40 -6.26 12.12
CA PHE A 373 7.83 -6.45 11.89
C PHE A 373 8.75 -6.16 13.10
N ASP A 374 8.23 -6.19 14.33
CA ASP A 374 9.04 -6.12 15.55
C ASP A 374 9.67 -7.49 15.88
N ILE A 375 10.66 -7.85 15.07
CA ILE A 375 11.39 -9.12 15.17
C ILE A 375 12.00 -9.31 16.57
N PRO A 376 12.68 -8.33 17.20
CA PRO A 376 13.25 -8.51 18.54
C PRO A 376 12.20 -8.90 19.59
N ALA A 377 11.05 -8.21 19.64
CA ALA A 377 10.01 -8.52 20.61
C ALA A 377 9.42 -9.93 20.41
N ILE A 378 9.28 -10.37 19.16
CA ILE A 378 8.81 -11.72 18.81
C ILE A 378 9.83 -12.77 19.27
N GLU A 379 11.12 -12.55 19.01
CA GLU A 379 12.18 -13.48 19.41
C GLU A 379 12.32 -13.59 20.93
N ASP A 380 12.27 -12.48 21.65
CA ASP A 380 12.39 -12.46 23.11
C ASP A 380 11.22 -13.20 23.76
N TRP A 381 10.00 -13.00 23.23
CA TRP A 381 8.85 -13.80 23.63
C TRP A 381 9.08 -15.28 23.31
N PHE A 382 9.50 -15.64 22.11
CA PHE A 382 9.70 -17.04 21.73
C PHE A 382 10.74 -17.73 22.63
N LYS A 383 11.85 -17.06 22.95
CA LYS A 383 12.88 -17.54 23.88
C LYS A 383 12.33 -17.73 25.30
N SER A 384 11.42 -16.88 25.75
CA SER A 384 10.78 -17.01 27.07
C SER A 384 9.86 -18.23 27.19
N GLN A 385 9.36 -18.77 26.06
CA GLN A 385 8.54 -19.99 26.05
C GLN A 385 9.37 -21.27 26.04
N ALA A 386 10.68 -21.18 25.75
CA ALA A 386 11.60 -22.32 25.75
C ALA A 386 12.23 -22.56 27.14
N LYS A 387 11.96 -21.69 28.12
CA LYS A 387 12.26 -21.85 29.54
C LYS A 387 11.03 -22.39 30.25
#